data_AF-A0A653D149-F1
#
_entry.id   AF-A0A653D149-F1
#
_cell.length_a   1.000
_cell.length_b   1.000
_cell.length_c   1.000
_cell.angle_alpha   90.00
_cell.angle_beta   90.00
_cell.angle_gamma   90.00
#
_symmetry.space_group_name_H-M   'P 1'
#
loop_
_entity.id
_entity.type
_entity.pdbx_description
1 polymer ?
#
loop_
_entity_poly.entity_id
_entity_poly.type
_entity_poly.pdbx_seq_one_letter_code
_entity_poly.pdbx_strand_id
1 'polypeptide(L)'
;MIVLDKVIADHSTLCNIALNDSFIEKNKYDCIVDRIPNIKLRRLSEYEFKNGITKLLEFDTDKIQHEAYGKVLYVETETVKVPAVYHLLCEIILNTNAKVRAKSFHSVIEKYYNKVLSKYEITSDQFRAQVRLFLPYAKLEKLHKLCNEHYIDGSETIWEVEECFLYPELLREEVYSIVNSIYKSNQPELISFDVKLAKDLPGNLVKYFRIEVTVKNTTEIRTHHLFARMIDENKEKIITEFTRLPFRKERFLSEIILDLLKELGAEKITNFCPKCYFTRRDMLIFDDISMDGYKPWDYQVPVSYRWLDTAIKLLAKLHASSIILEEKLGAKLGKTVRLDEEYPDDVREAAFVSKEEYREIEQCNKRSIYGYLPSKFPDVPKRINMNKLREKVKVAYDRIFDIVKKSEKIRNVLSHGDMWGGNIMYKEDKTTNVSSAYLIDFQLIRYCPPSLDLMFLLYTNTARATRVKYMKELIILYYKELDQILGSYDIDLGNIFTFDQLMESCKEVEPSIICISLIYGPLLQFPPQQRRYIQNDKERGTKYFKVDNSPEPEKAWDHEHFKIRMEELIEDIIRIYDNDE
;
A
#
# COMPACT_ATOMS: atom_id res chain seq x y z
N MET A 1 10.64 -27.46 16.00
CA MET A 1 12.03 -27.28 16.48
C MET A 1 12.90 -28.48 16.16
N ILE A 2 12.59 -29.69 16.64
CA ILE A 2 13.36 -30.92 16.31
C ILE A 2 13.55 -31.10 14.79
N VAL A 3 12.46 -30.97 14.01
CA VAL A 3 12.50 -31.01 12.53
C VAL A 3 13.47 -29.97 11.95
N LEU A 4 13.47 -28.75 12.50
CA LEU A 4 14.33 -27.68 12.03
C LEU A 4 15.81 -27.97 12.33
N ASP A 5 16.13 -28.49 13.51
CA ASP A 5 17.51 -28.78 13.88
C ASP A 5 18.10 -29.91 13.02
N LYS A 6 17.28 -30.91 12.64
CA LYS A 6 17.65 -31.93 11.65
C LYS A 6 17.96 -31.30 10.28
N VAL A 7 17.04 -30.50 9.73
CA VAL A 7 17.24 -29.84 8.43
C VAL A 7 18.46 -28.94 8.42
N ILE A 8 18.73 -28.21 9.51
CA ILE A 8 19.93 -27.36 9.61
C ILE A 8 21.21 -28.21 9.55
N ALA A 9 21.21 -29.40 10.15
CA ALA A 9 22.35 -30.31 10.07
C ALA A 9 22.56 -30.81 8.64
N ASP A 10 21.48 -31.19 7.95
CA ASP A 10 21.52 -31.66 6.55
C ASP A 10 21.95 -30.54 5.59
N HIS A 11 21.73 -29.28 5.96
CA HIS A 11 22.07 -28.09 5.16
C HIS A 11 23.43 -27.49 5.52
N SER A 12 24.35 -28.29 6.08
CA SER A 12 25.70 -27.83 6.41
C SER A 12 26.51 -27.39 5.18
N THR A 13 26.14 -27.87 3.99
CA THR A 13 26.78 -27.54 2.70
C THR A 13 25.73 -27.29 1.63
N LEU A 14 25.48 -26.02 1.30
CA LEU A 14 24.58 -25.60 0.21
C LEU A 14 25.37 -25.20 -1.04
N CYS A 15 24.86 -25.55 -2.23
CA CYS A 15 25.44 -25.14 -3.51
C CYS A 15 24.52 -24.18 -4.28
N ASN A 16 25.13 -23.35 -5.13
CA ASN A 16 24.45 -22.37 -5.99
C ASN A 16 24.17 -22.87 -7.41
N ILE A 17 24.53 -24.12 -7.71
CA ILE A 17 24.35 -24.73 -9.02
C ILE A 17 23.15 -25.67 -8.95
N ALA A 18 22.12 -25.36 -9.73
CA ALA A 18 21.09 -26.33 -10.08
C ALA A 18 21.74 -27.41 -10.96
N LEU A 19 21.60 -28.69 -10.60
CA LEU A 19 21.89 -29.74 -11.57
C LEU A 19 20.78 -29.73 -12.63
N ASN A 20 21.11 -30.12 -13.87
CA ASN A 20 20.31 -29.93 -15.09
C ASN A 20 18.92 -30.62 -15.12
N ASP A 21 18.43 -31.14 -14.00
CA ASP A 21 17.17 -31.86 -13.88
C ASP A 21 16.15 -31.04 -13.07
N SER A 22 14.88 -31.08 -13.50
CA SER A 22 13.76 -30.57 -12.70
C SER A 22 13.73 -31.26 -11.33
N PHE A 23 13.68 -30.48 -10.24
CA PHE A 23 13.53 -31.04 -8.88
C PHE A 23 12.17 -31.73 -8.67
N ILE A 24 11.23 -31.55 -9.63
CA ILE A 24 9.91 -32.16 -9.67
C ILE A 24 9.90 -33.21 -10.77
N GLU A 25 9.75 -34.47 -10.38
CA GLU A 25 9.50 -35.58 -11.30
C GLU A 25 7.99 -35.63 -11.61
N LYS A 26 7.58 -35.20 -12.81
CA LYS A 26 6.14 -35.06 -13.16
C LYS A 26 5.36 -36.35 -12.98
N ASN A 27 5.92 -37.47 -13.45
CA ASN A 27 5.29 -38.80 -13.39
C ASN A 27 5.11 -39.33 -11.95
N LYS A 28 5.84 -38.76 -10.97
CA LYS A 28 5.70 -39.12 -9.55
C LYS A 28 4.29 -38.91 -9.03
N TYR A 29 3.57 -37.91 -9.56
CA TYR A 29 2.28 -37.50 -9.04
C TYR A 29 1.06 -38.09 -9.77
N ASP A 30 1.28 -38.95 -10.77
CA ASP A 30 0.21 -39.60 -11.54
C ASP A 30 -0.73 -40.40 -10.62
N CYS A 31 -0.18 -41.03 -9.57
CA CYS A 31 -0.98 -41.79 -8.61
C CYS A 31 -2.00 -40.95 -7.83
N ILE A 32 -1.77 -39.64 -7.68
CA ILE A 32 -2.74 -38.73 -7.07
C ILE A 32 -3.94 -38.62 -8.01
N VAL A 33 -3.68 -38.36 -9.28
CA VAL A 33 -4.72 -38.14 -10.31
C VAL A 33 -5.63 -39.35 -10.46
N ASP A 34 -5.05 -40.55 -10.44
CA ASP A 34 -5.78 -41.82 -10.55
C ASP A 34 -6.68 -42.10 -9.35
N ARG A 35 -6.29 -41.62 -8.15
CA ARG A 35 -7.03 -41.87 -6.91
C ARG A 35 -8.08 -40.81 -6.58
N ILE A 36 -8.22 -39.75 -7.40
CA ILE A 36 -9.18 -38.66 -7.18
C ILE A 36 -10.63 -39.09 -6.93
N PRO A 37 -11.18 -40.13 -7.59
CA PRO A 37 -12.54 -40.60 -7.29
C PRO A 37 -12.75 -41.06 -5.84
N ASN A 38 -11.66 -41.33 -5.10
CA ASN A 38 -11.67 -41.73 -3.69
C ASN A 38 -11.28 -40.59 -2.74
N ILE A 39 -11.02 -39.38 -3.26
CA ILE A 39 -10.61 -38.19 -2.51
C ILE A 39 -11.84 -37.31 -2.27
N LYS A 40 -12.13 -37.00 -1.00
CA LYS A 40 -13.22 -36.09 -0.65
C LYS A 40 -12.75 -34.63 -0.68
N LEU A 41 -13.06 -33.94 -1.79
CA LEU A 41 -12.84 -32.50 -1.96
C LEU A 41 -13.86 -31.66 -1.17
N ARG A 42 -13.49 -30.43 -0.76
CA ARG A 42 -14.37 -29.55 0.04
C ARG A 42 -15.13 -28.55 -0.82
N ARG A 43 -14.52 -28.03 -1.89
CA ARG A 43 -14.99 -26.86 -2.66
C ARG A 43 -14.82 -27.02 -4.17
N LEU A 44 -13.75 -27.66 -4.64
CA LEU A 44 -13.46 -27.90 -6.05
C LEU A 44 -14.15 -29.16 -6.56
N SER A 45 -14.49 -29.16 -7.84
CA SER A 45 -14.77 -30.38 -8.59
C SER A 45 -13.49 -31.19 -8.83
N GLU A 46 -13.64 -32.48 -9.12
CA GLU A 46 -12.51 -33.35 -9.50
C GLU A 46 -11.74 -32.79 -10.70
N TYR A 47 -12.45 -32.23 -11.68
CA TYR A 47 -11.85 -31.63 -12.87
C TYR A 47 -10.99 -30.41 -12.53
N GLU A 48 -11.49 -29.51 -11.69
CA GLU A 48 -10.74 -28.31 -11.26
C GLU A 48 -9.51 -28.70 -10.44
N PHE A 49 -9.64 -29.68 -9.55
CA PHE A 49 -8.52 -30.17 -8.74
C PHE A 49 -7.42 -30.81 -9.61
N LYS A 50 -7.81 -31.66 -10.59
CA LYS A 50 -6.87 -32.23 -11.59
C LYS A 50 -6.14 -31.14 -12.35
N ASN A 51 -6.88 -30.17 -12.87
CA ASN A 51 -6.31 -29.05 -13.63
C ASN A 51 -5.36 -28.21 -12.75
N GLY A 52 -5.67 -28.03 -11.47
CA GLY A 52 -4.79 -27.37 -10.49
C GLY A 52 -3.46 -28.09 -10.32
N ILE A 53 -3.50 -29.42 -10.15
CA ILE A 53 -2.27 -30.25 -10.08
C ILE A 53 -1.47 -30.14 -11.37
N THR A 54 -2.11 -30.31 -12.53
CA THR A 54 -1.43 -30.22 -13.83
C THR A 54 -0.73 -28.87 -13.99
N LYS A 55 -1.42 -27.76 -13.72
CA LYS A 55 -0.83 -26.41 -13.79
C LYS A 55 0.32 -26.20 -12.81
N LEU A 56 0.23 -26.80 -11.61
CA LEU A 56 1.32 -26.74 -10.63
C LEU A 56 2.54 -27.52 -11.13
N LEU A 57 2.35 -28.65 -11.83
CA LEU A 57 3.41 -29.49 -12.38
C LEU A 57 3.95 -29.02 -13.75
N GLU A 58 3.25 -28.11 -14.44
CA GLU A 58 3.71 -27.48 -15.69
C GLU A 58 4.88 -26.49 -15.50
N PHE A 59 5.39 -26.36 -14.28
CA PHE A 59 6.45 -25.43 -13.89
C PHE A 59 7.81 -25.79 -14.53
N ASP A 60 8.59 -24.77 -14.91
CA ASP A 60 9.96 -24.89 -15.43
C ASP A 60 10.94 -24.05 -14.58
N THR A 61 12.21 -24.43 -14.62
CA THR A 61 13.36 -23.86 -13.89
C THR A 61 13.47 -22.34 -14.08
N ASP A 62 13.19 -21.83 -15.28
CA ASP A 62 13.20 -20.40 -15.58
C ASP A 62 12.19 -19.61 -14.74
N LYS A 63 11.03 -20.21 -14.46
CA LYS A 63 9.99 -19.63 -13.61
C LYS A 63 10.42 -19.61 -12.13
N ILE A 64 11.24 -20.56 -11.68
CA ILE A 64 11.80 -20.56 -10.31
C ILE A 64 12.70 -19.34 -10.14
N GLN A 65 13.61 -19.13 -11.09
CA GLN A 65 14.58 -18.05 -11.03
C GLN A 65 13.88 -16.68 -11.06
N HIS A 66 12.79 -16.56 -11.83
CA HIS A 66 11.98 -15.34 -11.88
C HIS A 66 11.21 -15.10 -10.57
N GLU A 67 10.48 -16.10 -10.07
CA GLU A 67 9.59 -15.96 -8.91
C GLU A 67 10.32 -15.98 -7.55
N ALA A 68 11.53 -16.53 -7.49
CA ALA A 68 12.37 -16.48 -6.29
C ALA A 68 12.96 -15.08 -6.04
N TYR A 69 12.85 -14.17 -7.02
CA TYR A 69 13.43 -12.82 -7.02
C TYR A 69 14.93 -12.77 -6.67
N GLY A 70 15.66 -13.85 -6.95
CA GLY A 70 17.06 -13.95 -6.57
C GLY A 70 17.59 -15.38 -6.58
N LYS A 71 18.73 -15.54 -5.91
CA LYS A 71 19.49 -16.78 -5.84
C LYS A 71 18.71 -17.86 -5.08
N VAL A 72 18.61 -19.03 -5.69
CA VAL A 72 18.12 -20.25 -5.04
C VAL A 72 19.34 -21.12 -4.68
N LEU A 73 19.35 -21.63 -3.45
CA LEU A 73 20.36 -22.58 -3.00
C LEU A 73 19.78 -23.98 -3.02
N TYR A 74 20.66 -24.94 -3.28
CA TYR A 74 20.31 -26.34 -3.41
C TYR A 74 21.03 -27.17 -2.34
N VAL A 75 20.33 -28.22 -1.89
CA VAL A 75 20.86 -29.26 -1.02
C VAL A 75 20.89 -30.58 -1.79
N GLU A 76 21.93 -31.36 -1.56
CA GLU A 76 22.06 -32.71 -2.10
C GLU A 76 21.37 -33.70 -1.18
N THR A 77 20.33 -34.35 -1.69
CA THR A 77 19.69 -35.51 -1.02
C THR A 77 20.32 -36.80 -1.57
N GLU A 78 20.00 -37.94 -0.96
CA GLU A 78 20.52 -39.25 -1.40
C GLU A 78 20.26 -39.56 -2.89
N THR A 79 19.20 -38.99 -3.47
CA THR A 79 18.74 -39.33 -4.83
C THR A 79 18.76 -38.15 -5.81
N VAL A 80 18.61 -36.91 -5.34
CA VAL A 80 18.47 -35.71 -6.20
C VAL A 80 18.97 -34.43 -5.50
N LYS A 81 19.31 -33.39 -6.27
CA LYS A 81 19.46 -32.02 -5.72
C LYS A 81 18.14 -31.28 -5.78
N VAL A 82 17.76 -30.66 -4.66
CA VAL A 82 16.51 -29.91 -4.55
C VAL A 82 16.74 -28.54 -3.95
N PRO A 83 15.85 -27.55 -4.19
CA PRO A 83 15.94 -26.27 -3.52
C PRO A 83 15.90 -26.45 -1.98
N ALA A 84 16.82 -25.80 -1.28
CA ALA A 84 16.95 -25.93 0.18
C ALA A 84 15.67 -25.50 0.90
N VAL A 85 14.99 -24.46 0.40
CA VAL A 85 13.71 -24.01 0.95
C VAL A 85 12.61 -25.06 0.71
N TYR A 86 12.59 -25.70 -0.45
CA TYR A 86 11.65 -26.81 -0.71
C TYR A 86 11.89 -27.99 0.24
N HIS A 87 13.14 -28.43 0.42
CA HIS A 87 13.47 -29.51 1.36
C HIS A 87 13.02 -29.20 2.79
N LEU A 88 13.31 -27.98 3.28
CA LEU A 88 12.83 -27.50 4.58
C LEU A 88 11.30 -27.60 4.70
N LEU A 89 10.58 -27.13 3.68
CA LEU A 89 9.12 -27.12 3.70
C LEU A 89 8.55 -28.54 3.66
N CYS A 90 9.12 -29.45 2.88
CA CYS A 90 8.75 -30.86 2.89
C CYS A 90 8.90 -31.46 4.30
N GLU A 91 10.06 -31.28 4.94
CA GLU A 91 10.29 -31.78 6.30
C GLU A 91 9.30 -31.18 7.30
N ILE A 92 8.99 -29.87 7.22
CA ILE A 92 7.97 -29.24 8.07
C ILE A 92 6.59 -29.84 7.81
N ILE A 93 6.15 -29.91 6.57
CA ILE A 93 4.78 -30.30 6.20
C ILE A 93 4.54 -31.79 6.51
N LEU A 94 5.51 -32.65 6.24
CA LEU A 94 5.45 -34.10 6.51
C LEU A 94 5.42 -34.41 8.00
N ASN A 95 6.12 -33.64 8.84
CA ASN A 95 6.27 -33.91 10.27
C ASN A 95 5.38 -33.05 11.17
N THR A 96 4.47 -32.26 10.62
CA THR A 96 3.55 -31.40 11.40
C THR A 96 2.10 -31.43 10.87
N ASN A 97 1.15 -31.02 11.72
CA ASN A 97 -0.24 -30.79 11.34
C ASN A 97 -0.57 -29.28 11.28
N ALA A 98 -1.74 -28.93 10.76
CA ALA A 98 -2.17 -27.53 10.64
C ALA A 98 -2.12 -26.77 11.98
N LYS A 99 -2.53 -27.43 13.08
CA LYS A 99 -2.54 -26.82 14.42
C LYS A 99 -1.16 -26.41 14.89
N VAL A 100 -0.13 -27.23 14.66
CA VAL A 100 1.26 -26.88 15.01
C VAL A 100 1.75 -25.75 14.10
N ARG A 101 1.48 -25.81 12.80
CA ARG A 101 1.90 -24.77 11.84
C ARG A 101 1.27 -23.41 12.14
N ALA A 102 -0.01 -23.37 12.52
CA ALA A 102 -0.68 -22.14 12.91
C ALA A 102 0.06 -21.37 14.01
N LYS A 103 0.67 -22.10 14.95
CA LYS A 103 1.37 -21.51 16.09
C LYS A 103 2.81 -21.13 15.79
N SER A 104 3.52 -21.95 15.01
CA SER A 104 4.99 -21.87 14.94
C SER A 104 5.58 -21.83 13.53
N PHE A 105 4.79 -21.87 12.46
CA PHE A 105 5.35 -21.93 11.10
C PHE A 105 6.27 -20.74 10.82
N HIS A 106 5.79 -19.51 11.05
CA HIS A 106 6.55 -18.29 10.78
C HIS A 106 7.84 -18.21 11.61
N SER A 107 7.78 -18.49 12.93
CA SER A 107 8.98 -18.46 13.78
C SER A 107 10.00 -19.54 13.42
N VAL A 108 9.55 -20.71 12.94
CA VAL A 108 10.42 -21.79 12.47
C VAL A 108 11.16 -21.39 11.19
N ILE A 109 10.46 -20.85 10.19
CA ILE A 109 11.09 -20.45 8.92
C ILE A 109 12.04 -19.25 9.09
N GLU A 110 11.69 -18.27 9.94
CA GLU A 110 12.58 -17.13 10.24
C GLU A 110 13.85 -17.59 10.98
N LYS A 111 13.73 -18.56 11.90
CA LYS A 111 14.90 -19.15 12.56
C LYS A 111 15.81 -19.90 11.58
N TYR A 112 15.23 -20.59 10.60
CA TYR A 112 15.99 -21.20 9.52
C TYR A 112 16.74 -20.14 8.69
N TYR A 113 16.04 -19.10 8.24
CA TYR A 113 16.63 -18.00 7.47
C TYR A 113 17.83 -17.40 8.19
N ASN A 114 17.66 -17.01 9.45
CA ASN A 114 18.69 -16.36 10.25
C ASN A 114 19.92 -17.26 10.50
N LYS A 115 19.74 -18.58 10.59
CA LYS A 115 20.84 -19.53 10.85
C LYS A 115 21.55 -20.02 9.59
N VAL A 116 20.84 -20.11 8.48
CA VAL A 116 21.30 -20.77 7.25
C VAL A 116 21.43 -19.76 6.12
N LEU A 117 20.30 -19.26 5.59
CA LEU A 117 20.28 -18.52 4.32
C LEU A 117 20.80 -17.09 4.40
N SER A 118 20.71 -16.44 5.56
CA SER A 118 21.26 -15.09 5.80
C SER A 118 22.76 -15.01 5.51
N LYS A 119 23.47 -16.14 5.56
CA LYS A 119 24.92 -16.26 5.28
C LYS A 119 25.26 -16.26 3.79
N TYR A 120 24.26 -16.31 2.91
CA TYR A 120 24.44 -16.50 1.46
C TYR A 120 23.91 -15.32 0.62
N GLU A 121 23.84 -14.12 1.21
CA GLU A 121 23.37 -12.89 0.54
C GLU A 121 21.93 -12.98 0.01
N ILE A 122 21.12 -13.88 0.57
CA ILE A 122 19.68 -13.96 0.29
C ILE A 122 18.95 -13.02 1.25
N THR A 123 18.17 -12.09 0.70
CA THR A 123 17.37 -11.16 1.51
C THR A 123 16.16 -11.88 2.13
N SER A 124 15.61 -11.34 3.22
CA SER A 124 14.39 -11.91 3.84
C SER A 124 13.21 -11.95 2.86
N ASP A 125 13.06 -10.92 2.01
CA ASP A 125 12.02 -10.90 0.97
C ASP A 125 12.24 -12.00 -0.10
N GLN A 126 13.48 -12.25 -0.52
CA GLN A 126 13.80 -13.37 -1.44
C GLN A 126 13.50 -14.73 -0.80
N PHE A 127 13.84 -14.90 0.49
CA PHE A 127 13.54 -16.12 1.22
C PHE A 127 12.03 -16.35 1.34
N ARG A 128 11.25 -15.32 1.70
CA ARG A 128 9.79 -15.40 1.82
C ARG A 128 9.13 -15.70 0.47
N ALA A 129 9.64 -15.12 -0.62
CA ALA A 129 9.21 -15.47 -1.97
C ALA A 129 9.46 -16.95 -2.29
N GLN A 130 10.64 -17.48 -1.97
CA GLN A 130 10.94 -18.90 -2.11
C GLN A 130 10.05 -19.78 -1.24
N VAL A 131 9.76 -19.38 0.01
CA VAL A 131 8.84 -20.11 0.88
C VAL A 131 7.47 -20.22 0.23
N ARG A 132 6.91 -19.09 -0.23
CA ARG A 132 5.60 -19.06 -0.90
C ARG A 132 5.60 -19.88 -2.19
N LEU A 133 6.66 -19.78 -2.97
CA LEU A 133 6.85 -20.53 -4.22
C LEU A 133 6.81 -22.04 -3.98
N PHE A 134 7.55 -22.54 -2.97
CA PHE A 134 7.72 -23.98 -2.75
C PHE A 134 6.66 -24.64 -1.86
N LEU A 135 5.85 -23.85 -1.15
CA LEU A 135 4.86 -24.37 -0.20
C LEU A 135 3.77 -25.25 -0.82
N PRO A 136 3.18 -24.91 -1.99
CA PRO A 136 2.22 -25.80 -2.66
C PRO A 136 2.83 -27.16 -3.02
N TYR A 137 4.10 -27.18 -3.43
CA TYR A 137 4.80 -28.43 -3.78
C TYR A 137 5.07 -29.30 -2.54
N ALA A 138 5.46 -28.70 -1.42
CA ALA A 138 5.63 -29.45 -0.17
C ALA A 138 4.31 -30.07 0.33
N LYS A 139 3.18 -29.39 0.11
CA LYS A 139 1.84 -29.95 0.40
C LYS A 139 1.48 -31.08 -0.56
N LEU A 140 1.82 -30.94 -1.85
CA LEU A 140 1.62 -31.99 -2.85
C LEU A 140 2.46 -33.23 -2.53
N GLU A 141 3.70 -33.08 -2.05
CA GLU A 141 4.56 -34.18 -1.62
C GLU A 141 3.93 -34.99 -0.48
N LYS A 142 3.35 -34.30 0.51
CA LYS A 142 2.61 -34.97 1.59
C LYS A 142 1.37 -35.71 1.07
N LEU A 143 0.63 -35.10 0.14
CA LEU A 143 -0.53 -35.75 -0.47
C LEU A 143 -0.11 -37.01 -1.23
N HIS A 144 0.95 -36.93 -2.04
CA HIS A 144 1.53 -38.07 -2.74
C HIS A 144 1.86 -39.23 -1.79
N LYS A 145 2.54 -38.94 -0.68
CA LYS A 145 2.90 -39.96 0.32
C LYS A 145 1.67 -40.64 0.92
N LEU A 146 0.65 -39.86 1.30
CA LEU A 146 -0.61 -40.39 1.83
C LEU A 146 -1.35 -41.26 0.81
N CYS A 147 -1.36 -40.84 -0.46
CA CYS A 147 -1.93 -41.61 -1.55
C CYS A 147 -1.24 -42.98 -1.70
N ASN A 148 0.10 -43.05 -1.61
CA ASN A 148 0.82 -44.33 -1.74
C ASN A 148 0.59 -45.27 -0.56
N GLU A 149 0.51 -44.75 0.67
CA GLU A 149 0.34 -45.54 1.90
C GLU A 149 -1.09 -46.09 2.11
N HIS A 150 -2.03 -45.88 1.16
CA HIS A 150 -3.45 -46.28 1.24
C HIS A 150 -4.21 -45.69 2.45
N TYR A 151 -3.70 -44.60 3.01
CA TYR A 151 -4.29 -43.91 4.15
C TYR A 151 -5.27 -42.83 3.66
N ILE A 152 -6.59 -43.05 3.84
CA ILE A 152 -7.64 -42.13 3.37
C ILE A 152 -8.08 -41.12 4.45
N ASP A 153 -7.53 -41.16 5.67
CA ASP A 153 -7.72 -40.09 6.66
C ASP A 153 -6.72 -38.93 6.43
N GLY A 154 -6.80 -38.33 5.24
CA GLY A 154 -5.92 -37.26 4.75
C GLY A 154 -6.64 -35.96 4.42
N SER A 155 -7.89 -35.81 4.89
CA SER A 155 -8.80 -34.71 4.51
C SER A 155 -8.19 -33.32 4.69
N GLU A 156 -7.44 -33.08 5.78
CA GLU A 156 -6.73 -31.82 6.02
C GLU A 156 -5.72 -31.51 4.89
N THR A 157 -4.88 -32.47 4.51
CA THR A 157 -3.87 -32.27 3.44
C THR A 157 -4.53 -31.98 2.10
N ILE A 158 -5.62 -32.69 1.78
CA ILE A 158 -6.39 -32.47 0.55
C ILE A 158 -6.92 -31.03 0.52
N TRP A 159 -7.53 -30.56 1.62
CA TRP A 159 -8.06 -29.20 1.70
C TRP A 159 -6.97 -28.13 1.64
N GLU A 160 -5.79 -28.39 2.20
CA GLU A 160 -4.66 -27.46 2.08
C GLU A 160 -4.15 -27.33 0.63
N VAL A 161 -4.16 -28.42 -0.14
CA VAL A 161 -3.81 -28.40 -1.57
C VAL A 161 -4.91 -27.70 -2.38
N GLU A 162 -6.17 -27.98 -2.07
CA GLU A 162 -7.34 -27.33 -2.68
C GLU A 162 -7.31 -25.81 -2.50
N GLU A 163 -6.94 -25.33 -1.30
CA GLU A 163 -6.76 -23.90 -1.02
C GLU A 163 -5.63 -23.25 -1.82
N CYS A 164 -4.54 -23.97 -2.12
CA CYS A 164 -3.48 -23.45 -3.00
C CYS A 164 -4.00 -23.17 -4.42
N PHE A 165 -5.01 -23.91 -4.88
CA PHE A 165 -5.61 -23.72 -6.20
C PHE A 165 -6.73 -22.67 -6.19
N LEU A 166 -7.51 -22.62 -5.10
CA LEU A 166 -8.59 -21.65 -4.93
C LEU A 166 -8.07 -20.23 -4.67
N TYR A 167 -7.03 -20.11 -3.86
CA TYR A 167 -6.52 -18.84 -3.34
C TYR A 167 -5.01 -18.72 -3.56
N PRO A 168 -4.53 -18.79 -4.81
CA PRO A 168 -3.10 -18.72 -5.09
C PRO A 168 -2.49 -17.41 -4.56
N GLU A 169 -3.25 -16.32 -4.47
CA GLU A 169 -2.78 -15.02 -3.98
C GLU A 169 -2.44 -14.99 -2.49
N LEU A 170 -3.10 -15.82 -1.66
CA LEU A 170 -2.95 -15.83 -0.21
C LEU A 170 -2.97 -17.26 0.34
N LEU A 171 -1.80 -17.75 0.75
CA LEU A 171 -1.65 -19.10 1.27
C LEU A 171 -2.07 -19.20 2.74
N ARG A 172 -2.54 -20.38 3.14
CA ARG A 172 -2.97 -20.68 4.53
C ARG A 172 -1.94 -20.24 5.59
N GLU A 173 -0.66 -20.44 5.33
CA GLU A 173 0.41 -20.08 6.25
C GLU A 173 0.57 -18.56 6.41
N GLU A 174 0.21 -17.77 5.40
CA GLU A 174 0.10 -16.31 5.49
C GLU A 174 -1.15 -15.91 6.31
N VAL A 175 -2.25 -16.66 6.16
CA VAL A 175 -3.46 -16.49 7.00
C VAL A 175 -3.17 -16.75 8.47
N TYR A 176 -2.28 -17.69 8.80
CA TYR A 176 -1.82 -17.87 10.18
C TYR A 176 -1.13 -16.61 10.71
N SER A 177 -0.27 -15.97 9.92
CA SER A 177 0.35 -14.69 10.30
C SER A 177 -0.69 -13.59 10.54
N ILE A 178 -1.71 -13.50 9.68
CA ILE A 178 -2.83 -12.56 9.86
C ILE A 178 -3.56 -12.82 11.19
N VAL A 179 -3.97 -14.07 11.43
CA VAL A 179 -4.66 -14.46 12.67
C VAL A 179 -3.80 -14.18 13.90
N ASN A 180 -2.50 -14.45 13.82
CA ASN A 180 -1.55 -14.15 14.90
C ASN A 180 -1.41 -12.64 15.12
N SER A 181 -1.47 -11.82 14.07
CA SER A 181 -1.47 -10.36 14.18
C SER A 181 -2.74 -9.83 14.86
N ILE A 182 -3.91 -10.37 14.51
CA ILE A 182 -5.21 -9.98 15.10
C ILE A 182 -5.28 -10.36 16.58
N TYR A 183 -4.90 -11.59 16.93
CA TYR A 183 -5.16 -12.16 18.27
C TYR A 183 -3.95 -12.17 19.21
N LYS A 184 -2.76 -11.81 18.72
CA LYS A 184 -1.51 -11.80 19.49
C LYS A 184 -1.30 -13.14 20.21
N SER A 185 -1.32 -13.13 21.54
CA SER A 185 -1.05 -14.31 22.38
C SER A 185 -2.18 -15.34 22.46
N ASN A 186 -3.42 -14.98 22.08
CA ASN A 186 -4.59 -15.87 22.19
C ASN A 186 -4.95 -16.48 20.83
N GLN A 187 -4.16 -17.44 20.34
CA GLN A 187 -4.30 -17.97 18.98
C GLN A 187 -5.57 -18.85 18.83
N PRO A 188 -6.60 -18.39 18.10
CA PRO A 188 -7.78 -19.20 17.85
C PRO A 188 -7.51 -20.26 16.77
N GLU A 189 -8.39 -21.25 16.67
CA GLU A 189 -8.35 -22.25 15.60
C GLU A 189 -8.88 -21.64 14.30
N LEU A 190 -8.10 -21.69 13.22
CA LEU A 190 -8.56 -21.31 11.88
C LEU A 190 -9.55 -22.36 11.36
N ILE A 191 -10.80 -21.95 11.06
CA ILE A 191 -11.84 -22.83 10.51
C ILE A 191 -11.85 -22.80 8.98
N SER A 192 -11.79 -21.60 8.41
CA SER A 192 -11.78 -21.37 6.97
C SER A 192 -11.37 -19.95 6.64
N PHE A 193 -10.93 -19.76 5.41
CA PHE A 193 -10.85 -18.44 4.80
C PHE A 193 -11.40 -18.49 3.38
N ASP A 194 -11.70 -17.31 2.84
CA ASP A 194 -12.14 -17.12 1.46
C ASP A 194 -11.54 -15.82 0.92
N VAL A 195 -11.11 -15.82 -0.33
CA VAL A 195 -10.49 -14.66 -0.99
C VAL A 195 -11.26 -14.37 -2.27
N LYS A 196 -11.85 -13.18 -2.35
CA LYS A 196 -12.69 -12.76 -3.48
C LYS A 196 -12.15 -11.48 -4.10
N LEU A 197 -11.98 -11.47 -5.41
CA LEU A 197 -11.65 -10.26 -6.16
C LEU A 197 -12.78 -9.22 -6.01
N ALA A 198 -12.45 -8.02 -5.57
CA ALA A 198 -13.37 -6.89 -5.43
C ALA A 198 -13.61 -6.22 -6.80
N LYS A 199 -14.48 -6.85 -7.61
CA LYS A 199 -14.79 -6.43 -8.99
C LYS A 199 -15.44 -5.05 -9.09
N ASP A 200 -15.97 -4.54 -7.98
CA ASP A 200 -16.62 -3.23 -7.86
C ASP A 200 -15.63 -2.06 -7.74
N LEU A 201 -14.36 -2.33 -7.45
CA LEU A 201 -13.31 -1.34 -7.32
C LEU A 201 -12.50 -1.17 -8.63
N PRO A 202 -12.03 0.05 -8.95
CA PRO A 202 -11.27 0.30 -10.18
C PRO A 202 -9.89 -0.36 -10.12
N GLY A 203 -9.72 -1.47 -10.84
CA GLY A 203 -8.44 -2.17 -10.92
C GLY A 203 -7.53 -1.52 -11.96
N ASN A 204 -6.59 -0.67 -11.54
CA ASN A 204 -5.50 -0.17 -12.37
C ASN A 204 -4.30 -1.13 -12.30
N LEU A 205 -3.15 -0.65 -11.84
CA LEU A 205 -1.91 -1.40 -11.56
C LEU A 205 -2.02 -2.36 -10.37
N VAL A 206 -3.20 -2.43 -9.77
CA VAL A 206 -3.48 -3.09 -8.48
C VAL A 206 -4.79 -3.86 -8.57
N LYS A 207 -4.81 -5.05 -7.98
CA LYS A 207 -6.01 -5.84 -7.68
C LYS A 207 -6.40 -5.66 -6.22
N TYR A 208 -7.70 -5.61 -6.00
CA TYR A 208 -8.28 -5.53 -4.66
C TYR A 208 -9.02 -6.82 -4.34
N PHE A 209 -8.86 -7.31 -3.12
CA PHE A 209 -9.56 -8.51 -2.65
C PHE A 209 -10.29 -8.24 -1.33
N ARG A 210 -11.46 -8.84 -1.18
CA ARG A 210 -12.13 -9.01 0.11
C ARG A 210 -11.82 -10.40 0.62
N ILE A 211 -11.35 -10.48 1.86
CA ILE A 211 -10.95 -11.72 2.51
C ILE A 211 -11.83 -11.92 3.74
N GLU A 212 -12.40 -13.11 3.87
CA GLU A 212 -13.13 -13.53 5.07
C GLU A 212 -12.30 -14.56 5.81
N VAL A 213 -12.00 -14.34 7.09
CA VAL A 213 -11.26 -15.28 7.93
C VAL A 213 -12.12 -15.70 9.10
N THR A 214 -12.54 -16.97 9.12
CA THR A 214 -13.35 -17.53 10.20
C THR A 214 -12.48 -18.30 11.18
N VAL A 215 -12.55 -17.93 12.44
CA VAL A 215 -11.77 -18.55 13.52
C VAL A 215 -12.66 -18.94 14.70
N LYS A 216 -12.23 -19.95 15.46
CA LYS A 216 -12.88 -20.39 16.68
C LYS A 216 -12.02 -20.09 17.90
N ASN A 217 -12.51 -19.24 18.79
CA ASN A 217 -11.89 -18.95 20.08
C ASN A 217 -12.69 -19.64 21.19
N THR A 218 -12.14 -20.68 21.81
CA THR A 218 -12.82 -21.50 22.84
C THR A 218 -14.16 -22.06 22.35
N THR A 219 -15.27 -21.35 22.60
CA THR A 219 -16.63 -21.69 22.18
C THR A 219 -17.20 -20.77 21.09
N GLU A 220 -16.60 -19.61 20.85
CA GLU A 220 -17.14 -18.59 19.94
C GLU A 220 -16.51 -18.70 18.55
N ILE A 221 -17.34 -18.67 17.50
CA ILE A 221 -16.89 -18.57 16.11
C ILE A 221 -17.03 -17.10 15.69
N ARG A 222 -15.95 -16.52 15.17
CA ARG A 222 -15.91 -15.15 14.65
C ARG A 222 -15.40 -15.14 13.24
N THR A 223 -15.99 -14.28 12.41
CA THR A 223 -15.51 -13.99 11.05
C THR A 223 -14.96 -12.58 11.01
N HIS A 224 -13.72 -12.46 10.54
CA HIS A 224 -13.06 -11.19 10.27
C HIS A 224 -13.18 -10.86 8.79
N HIS A 225 -13.52 -9.61 8.48
CA HIS A 225 -13.57 -9.10 7.12
C HIS A 225 -12.35 -8.21 6.88
N LEU A 226 -11.52 -8.59 5.91
CA LEU A 226 -10.26 -7.95 5.61
C LEU A 226 -10.24 -7.49 4.16
N PHE A 227 -9.47 -6.43 3.90
CA PHE A 227 -9.29 -5.84 2.59
C PHE A 227 -7.83 -5.97 2.17
N ALA A 228 -7.57 -6.52 0.98
CA ALA A 228 -6.23 -6.66 0.45
C ALA A 228 -6.00 -5.84 -0.81
N ARG A 229 -4.82 -5.24 -0.90
CA ARG A 229 -4.30 -4.53 -2.06
C ARG A 229 -3.11 -5.32 -2.59
N MET A 230 -3.12 -5.69 -3.87
CA MET A 230 -2.04 -6.49 -4.49
C MET A 230 -1.59 -5.91 -5.83
N ILE A 231 -0.29 -5.90 -6.13
CA ILE A 231 0.24 -5.50 -7.44
C ILE A 231 -0.30 -6.45 -8.53
N ASP A 232 -0.77 -5.91 -9.65
CA ASP A 232 -1.22 -6.71 -10.80
C ASP A 232 -0.09 -6.94 -11.80
N GLU A 233 0.71 -7.99 -11.59
CA GLU A 233 1.86 -8.34 -12.45
C GLU A 233 1.48 -8.54 -13.93
N ASN A 234 0.24 -8.94 -14.23
CA ASN A 234 -0.22 -9.12 -15.60
C ASN A 234 -0.33 -7.79 -16.39
N LYS A 235 -0.53 -6.67 -15.69
CA LYS A 235 -0.60 -5.33 -16.30
C LYS A 235 0.77 -4.65 -16.38
N GLU A 236 1.74 -5.18 -15.66
CA GLU A 236 3.12 -4.73 -15.66
C GLU A 236 4.06 -5.87 -16.04
N LYS A 237 4.23 -6.10 -17.36
CA LYS A 237 5.23 -7.03 -17.90
C LYS A 237 6.64 -6.79 -17.32
N ILE A 238 6.92 -5.56 -16.86
CA ILE A 238 8.08 -5.19 -16.06
C ILE A 238 7.53 -4.32 -14.92
N ILE A 239 7.61 -4.81 -13.68
CA ILE A 239 7.25 -3.98 -12.52
C ILE A 239 8.26 -2.83 -12.41
N THR A 240 7.82 -1.61 -12.71
CA THR A 240 8.64 -0.41 -12.76
C THR A 240 8.84 0.20 -11.36
N GLU A 241 9.78 1.15 -11.25
CA GLU A 241 9.95 1.97 -10.05
C GLU A 241 8.62 2.67 -9.67
N PHE A 242 7.80 3.01 -10.67
CA PHE A 242 6.50 3.66 -10.50
C PHE A 242 5.46 2.81 -9.75
N THR A 243 5.54 1.49 -9.78
CA THR A 243 4.62 0.62 -9.01
C THR A 243 5.27 0.11 -7.72
N ARG A 244 6.58 -0.16 -7.74
CA ARG A 244 7.30 -0.70 -6.56
C ARG A 244 7.47 0.33 -5.46
N LEU A 245 7.80 1.57 -5.80
CA LEU A 245 8.06 2.60 -4.81
C LEU A 245 6.80 2.95 -3.99
N PRO A 246 5.62 3.18 -4.61
CA PRO A 246 4.32 3.20 -3.93
C PRO A 246 4.08 2.11 -2.89
N PHE A 247 4.20 0.84 -3.29
CA PHE A 247 3.98 -0.29 -2.37
C PHE A 247 5.03 -0.36 -1.26
N ARG A 248 6.29 -0.08 -1.58
CA ARG A 248 7.38 -0.03 -0.60
C ARG A 248 7.10 1.01 0.47
N LYS A 249 6.60 2.18 0.09
CA LYS A 249 6.22 3.27 0.99
C LYS A 249 5.10 2.87 1.96
N GLU A 250 4.04 2.25 1.46
CA GLU A 250 2.95 1.76 2.32
C GLU A 250 3.41 0.65 3.28
N ARG A 251 4.29 -0.25 2.82
CA ARG A 251 4.95 -1.25 3.67
C ARG A 251 5.80 -0.58 4.73
N PHE A 252 6.61 0.42 4.37
CA PHE A 252 7.46 1.16 5.32
C PHE A 252 6.63 1.81 6.43
N LEU A 253 5.51 2.46 6.10
CA LEU A 253 4.60 2.97 7.12
C LEU A 253 4.12 1.85 8.04
N SER A 254 3.60 0.77 7.46
CA SER A 254 2.93 -0.31 8.21
C SER A 254 3.88 -1.14 9.05
N GLU A 255 5.03 -1.55 8.50
CA GLU A 255 6.01 -2.46 9.12
C GLU A 255 7.02 -1.74 10.02
N ILE A 256 7.37 -0.49 9.72
CA ILE A 256 8.46 0.21 10.40
C ILE A 256 7.91 1.33 11.28
N ILE A 257 7.20 2.30 10.69
CA ILE A 257 6.77 3.49 11.43
C ILE A 257 5.76 3.13 12.53
N LEU A 258 4.72 2.37 12.21
CA LEU A 258 3.68 2.03 13.18
C LEU A 258 4.20 1.13 14.32
N ASP A 259 5.11 0.19 14.02
CA ASP A 259 5.71 -0.69 15.01
C ASP A 259 6.70 0.07 15.92
N LEU A 260 7.55 0.94 15.36
CA LEU A 260 8.43 1.80 16.15
C LEU A 260 7.64 2.73 17.08
N LEU A 261 6.54 3.32 16.60
CA LEU A 261 5.66 4.13 17.45
C LEU A 261 5.12 3.32 18.63
N LYS A 262 4.71 2.08 18.39
CA LYS A 262 4.23 1.19 19.44
C LYS A 262 5.34 0.84 20.44
N GLU A 263 6.55 0.52 19.98
CA GLU A 263 7.71 0.27 20.85
C GLU A 263 8.08 1.49 21.72
N LEU A 264 7.87 2.69 21.19
CA LEU A 264 8.11 3.97 21.88
C LEU A 264 6.93 4.42 22.77
N GLY A 265 5.89 3.59 22.90
CA GLY A 265 4.72 3.86 23.75
C GLY A 265 3.70 4.83 23.13
N ALA A 266 3.77 5.06 21.82
CA ALA A 266 2.91 5.98 21.06
C ALA A 266 1.85 5.25 20.20
N GLU A 267 1.48 4.02 20.55
CA GLU A 267 0.46 3.23 19.82
C GLU A 267 -0.91 3.94 19.74
N LYS A 268 -1.26 4.80 20.71
CA LYS A 268 -2.57 5.47 20.76
C LYS A 268 -2.81 6.44 19.59
N ILE A 269 -1.75 6.92 18.95
CA ILE A 269 -1.86 7.86 17.83
C ILE A 269 -1.77 7.19 16.47
N THR A 270 -1.64 5.87 16.39
CA THR A 270 -1.58 5.16 15.09
C THR A 270 -2.96 4.97 14.44
N ASN A 271 -4.04 5.31 15.14
CA ASN A 271 -5.42 5.18 14.65
C ASN A 271 -5.83 6.24 13.61
N PHE A 272 -4.87 6.86 12.92
CA PHE A 272 -5.15 7.68 11.74
C PHE A 272 -5.35 6.82 10.47
N CYS A 273 -4.90 5.56 10.47
CA CYS A 273 -5.08 4.62 9.37
C CYS A 273 -5.72 3.30 9.83
N PRO A 274 -6.29 2.49 8.91
CA PRO A 274 -6.75 1.14 9.22
C PRO A 274 -5.60 0.25 9.67
N LYS A 275 -5.89 -0.72 10.55
CA LYS A 275 -4.86 -1.68 10.98
C LYS A 275 -4.43 -2.53 9.80
N CYS A 276 -3.12 -2.63 9.59
CA CYS A 276 -2.51 -3.58 8.68
C CYS A 276 -2.14 -4.85 9.45
N TYR A 277 -2.57 -6.02 8.97
CA TYR A 277 -2.30 -7.30 9.62
C TYR A 277 -1.23 -8.12 8.91
N PHE A 278 -1.00 -7.84 7.64
CA PHE A 278 -0.05 -8.59 6.83
C PHE A 278 0.47 -7.76 5.67
N THR A 279 1.76 -7.95 5.41
CA THR A 279 2.50 -7.27 4.36
C THR A 279 3.39 -8.27 3.64
N ARG A 280 3.48 -8.10 2.33
CA ARG A 280 4.34 -8.82 1.39
C ARG A 280 4.79 -7.83 0.33
N ARG A 281 5.86 -8.13 -0.39
CA ARG A 281 6.44 -7.26 -1.44
C ARG A 281 5.42 -6.69 -2.42
N ASP A 282 4.39 -7.46 -2.72
CA ASP A 282 3.32 -7.18 -3.69
C ASP A 282 1.94 -7.09 -3.04
N MET A 283 1.78 -7.27 -1.72
CA MET A 283 0.46 -7.34 -1.07
C MET A 283 0.44 -6.67 0.32
N LEU A 284 -0.64 -5.96 0.61
CA LEU A 284 -0.96 -5.40 1.92
C LEU A 284 -2.38 -5.83 2.32
N ILE A 285 -2.61 -6.20 3.57
CA ILE A 285 -3.92 -6.64 4.09
C ILE A 285 -4.29 -5.83 5.32
N PHE A 286 -5.47 -5.22 5.28
CA PHE A 286 -6.02 -4.32 6.30
C PHE A 286 -7.35 -4.82 6.85
N ASP A 287 -7.82 -4.23 7.95
CA ASP A 287 -9.25 -4.24 8.31
C ASP A 287 -10.10 -3.74 7.12
N ASP A 288 -11.18 -4.45 6.77
CA ASP A 288 -12.18 -3.94 5.82
C ASP A 288 -13.12 -2.94 6.53
N ILE A 289 -12.66 -1.70 6.67
CA ILE A 289 -13.43 -0.63 7.32
C ILE A 289 -14.74 -0.31 6.60
N SER A 290 -14.95 -0.74 5.36
CA SER A 290 -16.23 -0.55 4.67
C SER A 290 -17.36 -1.34 5.34
N MET A 291 -17.04 -2.45 6.00
CA MET A 291 -17.97 -3.25 6.79
C MET A 291 -18.48 -2.50 8.03
N ASP A 292 -17.67 -1.56 8.54
CA ASP A 292 -18.04 -0.68 9.66
C ASP A 292 -18.78 0.59 9.20
N GLY A 293 -19.10 0.70 7.91
CA GLY A 293 -19.83 1.82 7.33
C GLY A 293 -18.96 3.02 6.94
N TYR A 294 -17.63 2.86 6.92
CA TYR A 294 -16.74 3.91 6.41
C TYR A 294 -16.83 4.00 4.89
N LYS A 295 -16.89 5.22 4.37
CA LYS A 295 -16.99 5.50 2.93
C LYS A 295 -16.08 6.66 2.53
N PRO A 296 -15.51 6.65 1.32
CA PRO A 296 -14.77 7.81 0.82
C PRO A 296 -15.73 9.00 0.68
N TRP A 297 -15.20 10.22 0.76
CA TRP A 297 -16.02 11.40 0.53
C TRP A 297 -16.54 11.46 -0.92
N ASP A 298 -17.82 11.79 -1.06
CA ASP A 298 -18.41 12.07 -2.36
C ASP A 298 -18.07 13.51 -2.78
N TYR A 299 -17.18 13.64 -3.76
CA TYR A 299 -16.71 14.91 -4.27
C TYR A 299 -17.80 15.81 -4.88
N GLN A 300 -18.99 15.25 -5.15
CA GLN A 300 -20.14 16.02 -5.62
C GLN A 300 -20.87 16.75 -4.47
N VAL A 301 -20.63 16.33 -3.23
CA VAL A 301 -21.26 16.90 -2.04
C VAL A 301 -20.34 17.95 -1.45
N PRO A 302 -20.73 19.24 -1.33
CA PRO A 302 -19.87 20.27 -0.76
C PRO A 302 -19.26 19.87 0.59
N VAL A 303 -17.95 20.07 0.74
CA VAL A 303 -17.26 19.77 1.99
C VAL A 303 -17.84 20.63 3.12
N SER A 304 -18.25 19.98 4.21
CA SER A 304 -18.69 20.67 5.42
C SER A 304 -17.50 21.05 6.32
N TYR A 305 -17.66 22.06 7.16
CA TYR A 305 -16.62 22.42 8.14
C TYR A 305 -16.29 21.24 9.08
N ARG A 306 -17.30 20.44 9.49
CA ARG A 306 -17.08 19.27 10.36
C ARG A 306 -16.24 18.18 9.70
N TRP A 307 -16.41 18.01 8.40
CA TRP A 307 -15.58 17.12 7.61
C TRP A 307 -14.12 17.60 7.63
N LEU A 308 -13.89 18.90 7.37
CA LEU A 308 -12.53 19.47 7.40
C LEU A 308 -11.89 19.41 8.78
N ASP A 309 -12.66 19.67 9.83
CA ASP A 309 -12.19 19.55 11.21
C ASP A 309 -11.63 18.14 11.48
N THR A 310 -12.38 17.11 11.08
CA THR A 310 -11.95 15.72 11.24
C THR A 310 -10.73 15.38 10.37
N ALA A 311 -10.71 15.81 9.11
CA ALA A 311 -9.59 15.61 8.19
C ALA A 311 -8.29 16.21 8.72
N ILE A 312 -8.37 17.45 9.21
CA ILE A 312 -7.22 18.20 9.74
C ILE A 312 -6.70 17.55 11.00
N LYS A 313 -7.57 17.06 11.89
CA LYS A 313 -7.14 16.34 13.10
C LYS A 313 -6.43 15.03 12.78
N LEU A 314 -6.90 14.30 11.78
CA LEU A 314 -6.21 13.10 11.29
C LEU A 314 -4.84 13.44 10.69
N LEU A 315 -4.77 14.50 9.89
CA LEU A 315 -3.52 14.96 9.30
C LEU A 315 -2.51 15.39 10.39
N ALA A 316 -2.96 16.17 11.37
CA ALA A 316 -2.14 16.55 12.51
C ALA A 316 -1.62 15.33 13.27
N LYS A 317 -2.43 14.29 13.42
CA LYS A 317 -2.03 13.03 14.06
C LYS A 317 -0.96 12.26 13.26
N LEU A 318 -1.09 12.18 11.94
CA LEU A 318 -0.05 11.60 11.08
C LEU A 318 1.27 12.36 11.22
N HIS A 319 1.24 13.69 11.10
CA HIS A 319 2.42 14.54 11.21
C HIS A 319 3.07 14.48 12.61
N ALA A 320 2.25 14.48 13.67
CA ALA A 320 2.70 14.30 15.04
C ALA A 320 3.43 12.97 15.21
N SER A 321 2.98 11.91 14.56
CA SER A 321 3.57 10.58 14.66
C SER A 321 5.04 10.56 14.23
N SER A 322 5.40 11.24 13.14
CA SER A 322 6.79 11.32 12.73
C SER A 322 7.65 12.12 13.70
N ILE A 323 7.14 13.23 14.23
CA ILE A 323 7.87 14.05 15.21
C ILE A 323 8.08 13.27 16.50
N ILE A 324 7.04 12.60 17.01
CA ILE A 324 7.12 11.78 18.22
C ILE A 324 8.12 10.65 18.04
N LEU A 325 8.11 9.98 16.88
CA LEU A 325 9.09 8.95 16.57
C LEU A 325 10.51 9.51 16.61
N GLU A 326 10.79 10.60 15.89
CA GLU A 326 12.11 11.23 15.85
C GLU A 326 12.60 11.66 17.23
N GLU A 327 11.78 12.37 18.01
CA GLU A 327 12.18 12.93 19.30
C GLU A 327 12.35 11.81 20.35
N LYS A 328 11.45 10.82 20.41
CA LYS A 328 11.58 9.70 21.36
C LYS A 328 12.72 8.78 21.00
N LEU A 329 12.90 8.46 19.72
CA LEU A 329 14.00 7.62 19.27
C LEU A 329 15.34 8.34 19.47
N GLY A 330 15.39 9.63 19.18
CA GLY A 330 16.57 10.45 19.42
C GLY A 330 16.96 10.52 20.90
N ALA A 331 15.98 10.74 21.79
CA ALA A 331 16.19 10.70 23.23
C ALA A 331 16.69 9.32 23.70
N LYS A 332 16.13 8.23 23.18
CA LYS A 332 16.53 6.85 23.51
C LYS A 332 17.95 6.54 23.03
N LEU A 333 18.36 7.06 21.87
CA LEU A 333 19.68 6.81 21.28
C LEU A 333 20.75 7.83 21.68
N GLY A 334 20.37 8.94 22.31
CA GLY A 334 21.29 10.03 22.64
C GLY A 334 21.83 10.77 21.42
N LYS A 335 21.12 10.75 20.29
CA LYS A 335 21.47 11.47 19.05
C LYS A 335 20.24 12.10 18.41
N THR A 336 20.43 13.11 17.57
CA THR A 336 19.36 13.58 16.69
C THR A 336 18.99 12.48 15.69
N VAL A 337 17.70 12.26 15.48
CA VAL A 337 17.16 11.31 14.51
C VAL A 337 16.24 12.07 13.55
N ARG A 338 16.42 11.86 12.25
CA ARG A 338 15.54 12.38 11.20
C ARG A 338 15.18 11.27 10.22
N LEU A 339 13.91 11.21 9.83
CA LEU A 339 13.43 10.13 8.96
C LEU A 339 14.13 10.09 7.60
N ASP A 340 14.49 11.24 7.01
CA ASP A 340 15.21 11.28 5.73
C ASP A 340 16.67 10.85 5.83
N GLU A 341 17.27 10.90 7.01
CA GLU A 341 18.63 10.43 7.26
C GLU A 341 18.67 8.92 7.52
N GLU A 342 17.72 8.41 8.32
CA GLU A 342 17.65 6.98 8.64
C GLU A 342 17.01 6.15 7.50
N TYR A 343 16.07 6.73 6.74
CA TYR A 343 15.28 6.03 5.71
C TYR A 343 15.14 6.83 4.39
N PRO A 344 16.25 7.30 3.77
CA PRO A 344 16.20 8.22 2.62
C PRO A 344 15.38 7.70 1.42
N ASP A 345 15.47 6.41 1.12
CA ASP A 345 14.76 5.81 -0.02
C ASP A 345 13.25 5.68 0.21
N ASP A 346 12.84 5.46 1.46
CA ASP A 346 11.46 5.21 1.84
C ASP A 346 10.67 6.51 1.99
N VAL A 347 11.33 7.63 2.30
CA VAL A 347 10.68 8.94 2.47
C VAL A 347 10.98 9.97 1.37
N ARG A 348 11.61 9.58 0.26
CA ARG A 348 11.84 10.47 -0.90
C ARG A 348 10.56 10.77 -1.70
N GLU A 349 10.54 11.90 -2.42
CA GLU A 349 9.49 12.26 -3.39
C GLU A 349 9.35 11.23 -4.52
N ALA A 350 8.11 10.91 -4.92
CA ALA A 350 7.80 9.87 -5.90
C ALA A 350 6.93 10.33 -7.09
N ALA A 351 6.16 11.41 -6.93
CA ALA A 351 5.27 11.96 -7.94
C ALA A 351 5.94 13.07 -8.78
N PHE A 352 6.70 13.97 -8.15
CA PHE A 352 7.33 15.12 -8.82
C PHE A 352 8.84 14.96 -8.95
N VAL A 353 9.26 14.01 -9.78
CA VAL A 353 10.68 13.71 -9.99
C VAL A 353 11.11 14.19 -11.38
N SER A 354 12.19 14.98 -11.44
CA SER A 354 12.78 15.41 -12.70
C SER A 354 13.75 14.36 -13.25
N LYS A 355 13.21 13.26 -13.82
CA LYS A 355 13.97 12.31 -14.65
C LYS A 355 13.47 12.35 -16.10
N GLU A 356 14.29 11.89 -17.04
CA GLU A 356 13.94 11.79 -18.46
C GLU A 356 12.60 11.07 -18.69
N GLU A 357 12.33 10.02 -17.91
CA GLU A 357 11.08 9.23 -17.93
C GLU A 357 9.81 10.02 -17.53
N TYR A 358 9.96 11.13 -16.79
CA TYR A 358 8.84 11.97 -16.32
C TYR A 358 8.65 13.24 -17.15
N ARG A 359 9.55 13.50 -18.11
CA ARG A 359 9.54 14.71 -18.94
C ARG A 359 8.26 14.84 -19.77
N GLU A 360 7.69 13.73 -20.22
CA GLU A 360 6.43 13.73 -20.97
C GLU A 360 5.24 14.17 -20.11
N ILE A 361 5.17 13.68 -18.87
CA ILE A 361 4.15 14.08 -17.88
C ILE A 361 4.26 15.57 -17.59
N GLU A 362 5.49 16.04 -17.35
CA GLU A 362 5.76 17.44 -17.11
C GLU A 362 5.31 18.32 -18.29
N GLN A 363 5.66 17.94 -19.53
CA GLN A 363 5.24 18.67 -20.73
C GLN A 363 3.73 18.68 -20.90
N CYS A 364 3.06 17.55 -20.64
CA CYS A 364 1.60 17.45 -20.70
C CYS A 364 0.94 18.40 -19.69
N ASN A 365 1.40 18.39 -18.43
CA ASN A 365 0.92 19.28 -17.37
C ASN A 365 1.14 20.76 -17.74
N LYS A 366 2.33 21.12 -18.23
CA LYS A 366 2.66 22.47 -18.69
C LYS A 366 1.72 22.95 -19.81
N ARG A 367 1.45 22.11 -20.82
CA ARG A 367 0.48 22.44 -21.90
C ARG A 367 -0.91 22.70 -21.34
N SER A 368 -1.33 21.89 -20.37
CA SER A 368 -2.64 22.01 -19.74
C SER A 368 -2.80 23.32 -18.97
N ILE A 369 -1.88 23.62 -18.05
CA ILE A 369 -1.99 24.78 -17.15
C ILE A 369 -1.66 26.09 -17.88
N TYR A 370 -0.69 26.11 -18.81
CA TYR A 370 -0.27 27.36 -19.47
C TYR A 370 -1.14 27.73 -20.69
N GLY A 371 -1.78 26.73 -21.30
CA GLY A 371 -2.48 26.86 -22.57
C GLY A 371 -3.97 26.54 -22.44
N TYR A 372 -4.28 25.28 -22.18
CA TYR A 372 -5.65 24.76 -22.25
C TYR A 372 -6.58 25.39 -21.21
N LEU A 373 -6.26 25.28 -19.91
CA LEU A 373 -7.14 25.75 -18.85
C LEU A 373 -7.43 27.26 -18.96
N PRO A 374 -6.42 28.15 -19.14
CA PRO A 374 -6.70 29.58 -19.31
C PRO A 374 -7.54 29.91 -20.55
N SER A 375 -7.45 29.12 -21.62
CA SER A 375 -8.25 29.35 -22.85
C SER A 375 -9.76 29.20 -22.62
N LYS A 376 -10.17 28.54 -21.53
CA LYS A 376 -11.58 28.32 -21.17
C LYS A 376 -12.20 29.48 -20.39
N PHE A 377 -11.40 30.48 -19.99
CA PHE A 377 -11.85 31.63 -19.20
C PHE A 377 -11.58 32.95 -19.96
N PRO A 378 -12.41 33.29 -20.97
CA PRO A 378 -12.17 34.44 -21.86
C PRO A 378 -12.30 35.80 -21.17
N ASP A 379 -12.83 35.85 -19.94
CA ASP A 379 -12.89 37.06 -19.12
C ASP A 379 -11.61 37.31 -18.31
N VAL A 380 -10.79 36.29 -18.06
CA VAL A 380 -9.50 36.44 -17.37
C VAL A 380 -8.57 37.41 -18.11
N PRO A 381 -8.38 37.33 -19.45
CA PRO A 381 -7.60 38.30 -20.21
C PRO A 381 -8.08 39.75 -20.11
N LYS A 382 -9.33 40.00 -19.71
CA LYS A 382 -9.86 41.36 -19.53
C LYS A 382 -9.45 41.99 -18.18
N ARG A 383 -9.04 41.16 -17.22
CA ARG A 383 -8.69 41.57 -15.85
C ARG A 383 -7.19 41.56 -15.60
N ILE A 384 -6.47 40.59 -16.19
CA ILE A 384 -5.03 40.40 -15.99
C ILE A 384 -4.30 40.23 -17.33
N ASN A 385 -3.05 40.70 -17.38
CA ASN A 385 -2.17 40.43 -18.51
C ASN A 385 -1.84 38.94 -18.60
N MET A 386 -2.30 38.27 -19.66
CA MET A 386 -2.13 36.82 -19.84
C MET A 386 -0.67 36.36 -19.96
N ASN A 387 0.23 37.21 -20.47
CA ASN A 387 1.66 36.87 -20.52
C ASN A 387 2.27 36.89 -19.11
N LYS A 388 1.92 37.91 -18.31
CA LYS A 388 2.32 38.00 -16.90
C LYS A 388 1.78 36.82 -16.08
N LEU A 389 0.50 36.47 -16.27
CA LEU A 389 -0.10 35.29 -15.63
C LEU A 389 0.64 34.00 -16.01
N ARG A 390 0.88 33.76 -17.30
CA ARG A 390 1.63 32.57 -17.77
C ARG A 390 3.02 32.49 -17.17
N GLU A 391 3.75 33.60 -17.08
CA GLU A 391 5.08 33.65 -16.47
C GLU A 391 5.02 33.28 -14.99
N LYS A 392 4.08 33.87 -14.23
CA LYS A 392 3.91 33.59 -12.81
C LYS A 392 3.49 32.14 -12.54
N VAL A 393 2.54 31.61 -13.30
CA VAL A 393 2.12 30.20 -13.23
C VAL A 393 3.27 29.27 -13.58
N LYS A 394 4.11 29.63 -14.56
CA LYS A 394 5.32 28.89 -14.90
C LYS A 394 6.29 28.85 -13.72
N VAL A 395 6.55 29.99 -13.07
CA VAL A 395 7.39 30.05 -11.87
C VAL A 395 6.81 29.20 -10.75
N ALA A 396 5.49 29.28 -10.49
CA ALA A 396 4.82 28.45 -9.49
C ALA A 396 4.95 26.95 -9.78
N TYR A 397 4.76 26.56 -11.04
CA TYR A 397 4.89 25.16 -11.47
C TYR A 397 6.33 24.67 -11.35
N ASP A 398 7.30 25.42 -11.87
CA ASP A 398 8.71 25.00 -11.86
C ASP A 398 9.22 24.87 -10.40
N ARG A 399 8.70 25.70 -9.47
CA ARG A 399 8.99 25.58 -8.03
C ARG A 399 8.40 24.32 -7.36
N ILE A 400 7.42 23.63 -7.95
CA ILE A 400 6.86 22.39 -7.38
C ILE A 400 7.97 21.40 -7.05
N PHE A 401 8.91 21.19 -7.97
CA PHE A 401 9.99 20.22 -7.81
C PHE A 401 10.93 20.53 -6.64
N ASP A 402 10.95 21.77 -6.16
CA ASP A 402 11.77 22.17 -5.02
C ASP A 402 10.98 22.17 -3.72
N ILE A 403 9.74 22.68 -3.74
CA ILE A 403 8.94 22.79 -2.51
C ILE A 403 8.48 21.42 -1.98
N VAL A 404 8.35 20.41 -2.84
CA VAL A 404 7.94 19.05 -2.43
C VAL A 404 9.04 18.27 -1.71
N LYS A 405 10.28 18.78 -1.75
CA LYS A 405 11.43 18.26 -1.01
C LYS A 405 11.39 18.77 0.45
N LYS A 406 12.36 18.34 1.25
CA LYS A 406 12.52 18.83 2.62
C LYS A 406 12.79 20.34 2.65
N SER A 407 12.20 21.05 3.60
CA SER A 407 12.52 22.44 3.91
C SER A 407 13.65 22.55 4.93
N GLU A 408 14.42 23.61 4.80
CA GLU A 408 15.44 24.01 5.78
C GLU A 408 14.89 25.04 6.80
N LYS A 409 13.69 25.59 6.57
CA LYS A 409 13.12 26.69 7.37
C LYS A 409 12.16 26.24 8.47
N ILE A 410 11.54 25.08 8.30
CA ILE A 410 10.56 24.51 9.22
C ILE A 410 10.82 23.01 9.37
N ARG A 411 10.53 22.46 10.56
CA ARG A 411 10.63 21.01 10.77
C ARG A 411 9.72 20.28 9.78
N ASN A 412 10.31 19.32 9.07
CA ASN A 412 9.61 18.43 8.16
C ASN A 412 8.92 17.31 8.94
N VAL A 413 7.93 16.69 8.30
CA VAL A 413 7.12 15.62 8.86
C VAL A 413 6.98 14.52 7.81
N LEU A 414 6.52 13.34 8.23
CA LEU A 414 6.05 12.32 7.31
C LEU A 414 4.68 12.77 6.77
N SER A 415 4.70 13.33 5.58
CA SER A 415 3.52 13.73 4.82
C SER A 415 2.85 12.49 4.22
N HIS A 416 1.51 12.49 4.15
CA HIS A 416 0.71 11.55 3.36
C HIS A 416 0.98 11.70 1.87
N GLY A 417 1.05 12.95 1.41
CA GLY A 417 1.39 13.31 0.05
C GLY A 417 0.28 13.22 -0.99
N ASP A 418 -0.92 12.77 -0.61
CA ASP A 418 -2.09 12.60 -1.49
C ASP A 418 -3.42 12.85 -0.75
N MET A 419 -3.50 13.97 -0.04
CA MET A 419 -4.65 14.36 0.80
C MET A 419 -5.88 14.86 0.00
N TRP A 420 -6.34 14.09 -0.99
CA TRP A 420 -7.65 14.29 -1.63
C TRP A 420 -8.73 13.47 -0.93
N GLY A 421 -9.99 13.89 -1.01
CA GLY A 421 -11.06 13.36 -0.17
C GLY A 421 -11.44 11.89 -0.44
N GLY A 422 -11.02 11.32 -1.58
CA GLY A 422 -11.17 9.89 -1.83
C GLY A 422 -10.21 9.01 -1.02
N ASN A 423 -9.12 9.58 -0.50
CA ASN A 423 -8.18 8.90 0.40
C ASN A 423 -8.53 9.10 1.88
N ILE A 424 -9.70 9.69 2.17
CA ILE A 424 -10.20 9.89 3.53
C ILE A 424 -11.55 9.20 3.67
N MET A 425 -11.58 8.15 4.48
CA MET A 425 -12.72 7.28 4.69
C MET A 425 -13.47 7.72 5.94
N TYR A 426 -14.72 8.17 5.79
CA TYR A 426 -15.55 8.71 6.86
C TYR A 426 -16.64 7.76 7.29
N LYS A 427 -16.92 7.77 8.59
CA LYS A 427 -18.14 7.20 9.16
C LYS A 427 -19.03 8.32 9.68
N GLU A 428 -20.21 8.43 9.09
CA GLU A 428 -21.24 9.34 9.55
C GLU A 428 -21.95 8.75 10.77
N ASP A 429 -22.08 9.56 11.81
CA ASP A 429 -22.96 9.29 12.93
C ASP A 429 -24.22 10.15 12.75
N LYS A 430 -25.38 9.50 12.73
CA LYS A 430 -26.69 10.14 12.50
C LYS A 430 -27.08 11.13 13.62
N THR A 431 -26.37 11.11 14.75
CA THR A 431 -26.63 12.01 15.88
C THR A 431 -25.67 13.21 15.92
N THR A 432 -24.44 13.06 15.44
CA THR A 432 -23.39 14.09 15.52
C THR A 432 -22.93 14.65 14.15
N ASN A 433 -23.39 14.06 13.04
CA ASN A 433 -23.01 14.38 11.65
C ASN A 433 -21.49 14.30 11.34
N VAL A 434 -20.77 13.36 11.97
CA VAL A 434 -19.46 12.71 11.62
C VAL A 434 -18.76 12.33 12.94
N SER A 435 -18.46 11.04 13.15
CA SER A 435 -17.84 10.56 14.40
C SER A 435 -16.36 10.22 14.28
N SER A 436 -15.91 9.75 13.11
CA SER A 436 -14.55 9.23 12.92
C SER A 436 -14.20 9.09 11.44
N ALA A 437 -12.91 9.14 11.12
CA ALA A 437 -12.39 8.85 9.80
C ALA A 437 -11.02 8.16 9.85
N TYR A 438 -10.61 7.61 8.71
CA TYR A 438 -9.28 7.03 8.48
C TYR A 438 -8.69 7.58 7.19
N LEU A 439 -7.37 7.79 7.19
CA LEU A 439 -6.56 8.00 6.01
C LEU A 439 -6.19 6.65 5.38
N ILE A 440 -6.23 6.57 4.06
CA ILE A 440 -5.86 5.38 3.28
C ILE A 440 -4.97 5.77 2.10
N ASP A 441 -4.33 4.79 1.46
CA ASP A 441 -3.46 4.99 0.28
C ASP A 441 -2.24 5.88 0.55
N PHE A 442 -1.30 5.34 1.34
CA PHE A 442 -0.06 6.03 1.73
C PHE A 442 1.06 5.90 0.68
N GLN A 443 0.71 5.71 -0.59
CA GLN A 443 1.69 5.44 -1.63
C GLN A 443 2.64 6.61 -1.95
N LEU A 444 2.27 7.83 -1.58
CA LEU A 444 3.03 9.05 -1.83
C LEU A 444 3.67 9.64 -0.56
N ILE A 445 3.79 8.85 0.52
CA ILE A 445 4.39 9.36 1.75
C ILE A 445 5.81 9.87 1.48
N ARG A 446 6.15 10.99 2.10
CA ARG A 446 7.47 11.61 1.94
C ARG A 446 7.81 12.51 3.12
N TYR A 447 9.08 12.83 3.27
CA TYR A 447 9.55 13.73 4.32
C TYR A 447 9.67 15.15 3.79
N CYS A 448 8.74 16.02 4.20
CA CYS A 448 8.61 17.38 3.68
C CYS A 448 7.84 18.29 4.67
N PRO A 449 7.68 19.60 4.39
CA PRO A 449 6.99 20.50 5.30
C PRO A 449 5.52 20.12 5.52
N PRO A 450 4.99 20.29 6.75
CA PRO A 450 3.59 19.97 7.05
C PRO A 450 2.59 20.82 6.25
N SER A 451 3.02 22.01 5.80
CA SER A 451 2.21 22.91 4.99
C SER A 451 1.81 22.31 3.65
N LEU A 452 2.58 21.38 3.07
CA LEU A 452 2.25 20.79 1.77
C LEU A 452 0.94 20.01 1.81
N ASP A 453 0.80 19.05 2.73
CA ASP A 453 -0.43 18.29 2.87
C ASP A 453 -1.59 19.16 3.33
N LEU A 454 -1.35 20.07 4.27
CA LEU A 454 -2.39 20.95 4.80
C LEU A 454 -2.97 21.83 3.69
N MET A 455 -2.10 22.48 2.92
CA MET A 455 -2.52 23.34 1.83
C MET A 455 -3.11 22.50 0.68
N PHE A 456 -2.56 21.33 0.37
CA PHE A 456 -3.12 20.43 -0.65
C PHE A 456 -4.52 19.94 -0.29
N LEU A 457 -4.75 19.53 0.97
CA LEU A 457 -6.07 19.17 1.50
C LEU A 457 -7.07 20.32 1.30
N LEU A 458 -6.69 21.53 1.69
CA LEU A 458 -7.58 22.70 1.61
C LEU A 458 -7.84 23.11 0.17
N TYR A 459 -6.81 23.18 -0.68
CA TYR A 459 -6.94 23.60 -2.06
C TYR A 459 -7.53 22.56 -3.00
N THR A 460 -7.44 21.26 -2.71
CA THR A 460 -8.00 20.21 -3.56
C THR A 460 -9.48 19.97 -3.25
N ASN A 461 -9.86 20.00 -1.98
CA ASN A 461 -11.17 19.51 -1.55
C ASN A 461 -12.22 20.61 -1.33
N THR A 462 -11.85 21.87 -1.11
CA THR A 462 -12.82 22.90 -0.73
C THR A 462 -13.20 23.83 -1.89
N ALA A 463 -14.33 24.52 -1.77
CA ALA A 463 -14.65 25.67 -2.64
C ALA A 463 -13.86 26.92 -2.20
N ARG A 464 -13.68 27.89 -3.11
CA ARG A 464 -12.99 29.16 -2.80
C ARG A 464 -13.67 29.92 -1.66
N ALA A 465 -15.01 29.94 -1.63
CA ALA A 465 -15.76 30.58 -0.55
C ALA A 465 -15.41 29.99 0.83
N THR A 466 -15.24 28.67 0.93
CA THR A 466 -14.81 28.00 2.16
C THR A 466 -13.39 28.42 2.55
N ARG A 467 -12.45 28.48 1.59
CA ARG A 467 -11.07 28.96 1.86
C ARG A 467 -11.04 30.39 2.35
N VAL A 468 -11.72 31.31 1.66
CA VAL A 468 -11.77 32.72 2.04
C VAL A 468 -12.31 32.89 3.47
N LYS A 469 -13.33 32.11 3.83
CA LYS A 469 -13.97 32.19 5.15
C LYS A 469 -13.16 31.51 6.26
N TYR A 470 -12.61 30.33 6.00
CA TYR A 470 -12.14 29.42 7.05
C TYR A 470 -10.65 29.06 7.01
N MET A 471 -9.88 29.45 5.98
CA MET A 471 -8.47 29.01 5.81
C MET A 471 -7.64 29.24 7.08
N LYS A 472 -7.64 30.46 7.63
CA LYS A 472 -6.86 30.78 8.83
C LYS A 472 -7.31 29.97 10.04
N GLU A 473 -8.62 29.81 10.23
CA GLU A 473 -9.18 29.04 11.34
C GLU A 473 -8.80 27.55 11.26
N LEU A 474 -8.79 27.00 10.06
CA LEU A 474 -8.40 25.61 9.78
C LEU A 474 -6.90 25.39 10.00
N ILE A 475 -6.04 26.36 9.65
CA ILE A 475 -4.60 26.29 9.95
C ILE A 475 -4.35 26.42 11.46
N ILE A 476 -5.11 27.27 12.17
CA ILE A 476 -5.06 27.37 13.63
C ILE A 476 -5.49 26.04 14.26
N LEU A 477 -6.56 25.42 13.75
CA LEU A 477 -7.03 24.11 14.22
C LEU A 477 -5.93 23.05 14.07
N TYR A 478 -5.28 22.99 12.90
CA TYR A 478 -4.16 22.08 12.65
C TYR A 478 -3.04 22.27 13.69
N TYR A 479 -2.59 23.52 13.90
CA TYR A 479 -1.49 23.80 14.83
C TYR A 479 -1.85 23.43 16.27
N LYS A 480 -3.07 23.73 16.71
CA LYS A 480 -3.56 23.39 18.06
C LYS A 480 -3.67 21.88 18.27
N GLU A 481 -4.19 21.14 17.29
CA GLU A 481 -4.29 19.68 17.41
C GLU A 481 -2.89 19.07 17.45
N LEU A 482 -1.97 19.54 16.62
CA LEU A 482 -0.58 19.09 16.63
C LEU A 482 0.08 19.35 17.99
N ASP A 483 -0.05 20.56 18.52
CA ASP A 483 0.45 20.95 19.85
C ASP A 483 -0.10 20.07 20.96
N GLN A 484 -1.42 19.84 20.96
CA GLN A 484 -2.08 18.99 21.95
C GLN A 484 -1.58 17.53 21.90
N ILE A 485 -1.41 16.97 20.69
CA ILE A 485 -0.91 15.61 20.53
C ILE A 485 0.55 15.52 21.00
N LEU A 486 1.42 16.43 20.56
CA LEU A 486 2.83 16.44 20.95
C LEU A 486 3.02 16.66 22.46
N GLY A 487 2.24 17.57 23.06
CA GLY A 487 2.25 17.83 24.49
C GLY A 487 1.85 16.60 25.32
N SER A 488 1.00 15.71 24.79
CA SER A 488 0.67 14.44 25.45
C SER A 488 1.84 13.43 25.51
N TYR A 489 2.93 13.72 24.82
CA TYR A 489 4.20 12.98 24.83
C TYR A 489 5.38 13.81 25.33
N ASP A 490 5.10 14.90 26.07
CA ASP A 490 6.09 15.81 26.64
C ASP A 490 6.98 16.51 25.60
N ILE A 491 6.44 16.73 24.39
CA ILE A 491 7.12 17.46 23.31
C ILE A 491 6.44 18.83 23.15
N ASP A 492 7.21 19.89 23.34
CA ASP A 492 6.76 21.27 23.14
C ASP A 492 6.89 21.68 21.66
N LEU A 493 5.75 21.91 20.99
CA LEU A 493 5.72 22.31 19.59
C LEU A 493 6.44 23.64 19.35
N GLY A 494 6.46 24.55 20.33
CA GLY A 494 7.16 25.83 20.24
C GLY A 494 8.68 25.69 20.04
N ASN A 495 9.27 24.59 20.52
CA ASN A 495 10.68 24.25 20.29
C ASN A 495 10.93 23.55 18.94
N ILE A 496 9.86 23.12 18.26
CA ILE A 496 9.92 22.45 16.95
C ILE A 496 9.67 23.47 15.83
N PHE A 497 8.55 24.20 15.88
CA PHE A 497 8.29 25.40 15.09
C PHE A 497 7.11 26.23 15.64
N THR A 498 7.15 27.53 15.39
CA THR A 498 6.09 28.47 15.77
C THR A 498 4.93 28.49 14.77
N PHE A 499 3.77 28.99 15.21
CA PHE A 499 2.64 29.23 14.31
C PHE A 499 2.99 30.18 13.15
N ASP A 500 3.84 31.18 13.40
CA ASP A 500 4.28 32.12 12.36
C ASP A 500 5.14 31.43 11.30
N GLN A 501 6.04 30.52 11.70
CA GLN A 501 6.81 29.69 10.76
C GLN A 501 5.89 28.79 9.92
N LEU A 502 4.85 28.20 10.52
CA LEU A 502 3.84 27.44 9.78
C LEU A 502 3.11 28.33 8.77
N MET A 503 2.67 29.52 9.18
CA MET A 503 1.98 30.47 8.30
C MET A 503 2.87 30.95 7.15
N GLU A 504 4.14 31.20 7.40
CA GLU A 504 5.13 31.52 6.35
C GLU A 504 5.29 30.36 5.38
N SER A 505 5.43 29.13 5.89
CA SER A 505 5.52 27.94 5.06
C SER A 505 4.26 27.71 4.21
N CYS A 506 3.07 27.93 4.77
CA CYS A 506 1.80 27.88 4.03
C CYS A 506 1.77 28.89 2.86
N LYS A 507 2.23 30.13 3.08
CA LYS A 507 2.33 31.14 2.02
C LYS A 507 3.36 30.77 0.95
N GLU A 508 4.50 30.19 1.37
CA GLU A 508 5.56 29.78 0.45
C GLU A 508 5.09 28.71 -0.53
N VAL A 509 4.35 27.70 -0.06
CA VAL A 509 3.90 26.58 -0.89
C VAL A 509 2.62 26.87 -1.68
N GLU A 510 1.82 27.85 -1.25
CA GLU A 510 0.48 28.13 -1.77
C GLU A 510 0.40 28.20 -3.31
N PRO A 511 1.24 28.96 -4.04
CA PRO A 511 1.10 29.09 -5.49
C PRO A 511 1.33 27.76 -6.22
N SER A 512 2.33 27.01 -5.77
CA SER A 512 2.66 25.69 -6.33
C SER A 512 1.58 24.65 -5.99
N ILE A 513 0.99 24.71 -4.79
CA ILE A 513 -0.14 23.83 -4.42
C ILE A 513 -1.37 24.09 -5.29
N ILE A 514 -1.66 25.35 -5.65
CA ILE A 514 -2.74 25.65 -6.61
C ILE A 514 -2.42 25.04 -7.98
N CYS A 515 -1.18 25.13 -8.46
CA CYS A 515 -0.75 24.44 -9.69
C CYS A 515 -0.95 22.92 -9.58
N ILE A 516 -0.54 22.29 -8.48
CA ILE A 516 -0.78 20.85 -8.25
C ILE A 516 -2.29 20.55 -8.28
N SER A 517 -3.10 21.39 -7.65
CA SER A 517 -4.56 21.26 -7.65
C SER A 517 -5.18 21.42 -9.04
N LEU A 518 -4.58 22.23 -9.93
CA LEU A 518 -5.00 22.37 -11.33
C LEU A 518 -4.55 21.18 -12.21
N ILE A 519 -3.49 20.46 -11.83
CA ILE A 519 -3.02 19.24 -12.52
C ILE A 519 -3.92 18.05 -12.18
N TYR A 520 -4.15 17.82 -10.88
CA TYR A 520 -4.92 16.68 -10.40
C TYR A 520 -6.43 16.95 -10.41
N GLY A 521 -6.84 18.19 -10.12
CA GLY A 521 -8.22 18.62 -10.00
C GLY A 521 -9.13 18.14 -11.13
N PRO A 522 -8.76 18.29 -12.42
CA PRO A 522 -9.58 17.80 -13.51
C PRO A 522 -9.93 16.31 -13.37
N LEU A 523 -8.92 15.46 -13.18
CA LEU A 523 -9.12 14.02 -13.03
C LEU A 523 -9.99 13.69 -11.81
N LEU A 524 -9.77 14.37 -10.69
CA LEU A 524 -10.51 14.13 -9.45
C LEU A 524 -11.98 14.54 -9.57
N GLN A 525 -12.29 15.54 -10.39
CA GLN A 525 -13.64 16.10 -10.56
C GLN A 525 -14.46 15.45 -11.68
N PHE A 526 -13.84 14.62 -12.54
CA PHE A 526 -14.59 13.90 -13.57
C PHE A 526 -15.66 12.97 -12.98
N PRO A 527 -16.79 12.76 -13.68
CA PRO A 527 -17.76 11.72 -13.34
C PRO A 527 -17.09 10.35 -13.15
N PRO A 528 -17.60 9.47 -12.25
CA PRO A 528 -16.92 8.21 -11.95
C PRO A 528 -16.74 7.31 -13.17
N GLN A 529 -17.69 7.33 -14.11
CA GLN A 529 -17.60 6.57 -15.36
C GLN A 529 -16.45 7.07 -16.25
N GLN A 530 -16.27 8.38 -16.36
CA GLN A 530 -15.17 8.96 -17.13
C GLN A 530 -13.81 8.69 -16.48
N ARG A 531 -13.70 8.80 -15.15
CA ARG A 531 -12.49 8.40 -14.42
C ARG A 531 -12.14 6.93 -14.70
N ARG A 532 -13.11 6.04 -14.56
CA ARG A 532 -12.94 4.59 -14.85
C ARG A 532 -12.56 4.34 -16.30
N TYR A 533 -13.09 5.11 -17.26
CA TYR A 533 -12.75 4.98 -18.67
C TYR A 533 -11.26 5.24 -18.95
N ILE A 534 -10.67 6.22 -18.27
CA ILE A 534 -9.24 6.55 -18.35
C ILE A 534 -8.40 5.52 -17.59
N GLN A 535 -8.85 5.16 -16.38
CA GLN A 535 -8.10 4.34 -15.43
C GLN A 535 -8.02 2.86 -15.82
N ASN A 536 -9.10 2.29 -16.38
CA ASN A 536 -9.18 0.87 -16.70
C ASN A 536 -8.38 0.47 -17.96
N ASP A 537 -7.83 1.43 -18.70
CA ASP A 537 -7.12 1.18 -19.97
C ASP A 537 -5.75 1.89 -19.96
N LYS A 538 -4.68 1.10 -20.15
CA LYS A 538 -3.31 1.59 -20.08
C LYS A 538 -2.99 2.63 -21.17
N GLU A 539 -3.53 2.46 -22.38
CA GLU A 539 -3.27 3.37 -23.49
C GLU A 539 -3.97 4.70 -23.28
N ARG A 540 -5.23 4.67 -22.81
CA ARG A 540 -5.99 5.88 -22.45
C ARG A 540 -5.34 6.62 -21.28
N GLY A 541 -4.94 5.89 -20.23
CA GLY A 541 -4.18 6.46 -19.12
C GLY A 541 -2.89 7.11 -19.60
N THR A 542 -2.10 6.41 -20.43
CA THR A 542 -0.85 6.96 -21.00
C THR A 542 -1.12 8.21 -21.84
N LYS A 543 -2.15 8.20 -22.68
CA LYS A 543 -2.54 9.36 -23.48
C LYS A 543 -2.89 10.55 -22.59
N TYR A 544 -3.70 10.33 -21.55
CA TYR A 544 -4.10 11.38 -20.61
C TYR A 544 -2.91 11.94 -19.82
N PHE A 545 -2.10 11.09 -19.20
CA PHE A 545 -1.04 11.54 -18.29
C PHE A 545 0.24 12.03 -19.01
N LYS A 546 0.54 11.53 -20.22
CA LYS A 546 1.84 11.79 -20.89
C LYS A 546 1.73 12.52 -22.22
N VAL A 547 0.61 12.41 -22.93
CA VAL A 547 0.51 12.89 -24.32
C VAL A 547 -0.34 14.16 -24.42
N ASP A 548 -1.64 14.05 -24.18
CA ASP A 548 -2.57 15.17 -24.26
C ASP A 548 -3.77 14.90 -23.37
N ASN A 549 -3.86 15.66 -22.29
CA ASN A 549 -4.95 15.53 -21.35
C ASN A 549 -6.20 16.29 -21.78
N SER A 550 -6.14 17.23 -22.72
CA SER A 550 -7.25 18.15 -23.06
C SER A 550 -8.56 17.51 -23.51
N PRO A 551 -8.61 16.34 -24.18
CA PRO A 551 -9.86 15.76 -24.66
C PRO A 551 -10.83 15.31 -23.56
N GLU A 552 -10.32 14.93 -22.38
CA GLU A 552 -11.18 14.44 -21.29
C GLU A 552 -11.79 15.59 -20.46
N PRO A 553 -11.04 16.62 -20.01
CA PRO A 553 -11.59 17.86 -19.50
C PRO A 553 -12.58 18.52 -20.46
N GLU A 554 -12.37 18.40 -21.78
CA GLU A 554 -13.29 19.00 -22.75
C GLU A 554 -14.73 18.50 -22.58
N LYS A 555 -14.89 17.20 -22.34
CA LYS A 555 -16.18 16.55 -22.10
C LYS A 555 -16.79 16.93 -20.75
N ALA A 556 -15.98 17.43 -19.81
CA ALA A 556 -16.39 17.73 -18.45
C ALA A 556 -16.87 19.18 -18.26
N TRP A 557 -16.66 20.08 -19.23
CA TRP A 557 -17.09 21.48 -19.11
C TRP A 557 -18.61 21.69 -19.08
N ASP A 558 -19.37 20.71 -19.56
CA ASP A 558 -20.84 20.70 -19.43
C ASP A 558 -21.29 20.41 -17.99
N HIS A 559 -20.39 19.93 -17.12
CA HIS A 559 -20.68 19.74 -15.70
C HIS A 559 -20.38 21.02 -14.92
N GLU A 560 -21.45 21.64 -14.40
CA GLU A 560 -21.37 22.90 -13.65
C GLU A 560 -20.35 22.85 -12.49
N HIS A 561 -20.36 21.75 -11.71
CA HIS A 561 -19.41 21.58 -10.60
C HIS A 561 -17.96 21.60 -11.07
N PHE A 562 -17.64 20.91 -12.17
CA PHE A 562 -16.29 20.88 -12.75
C PHE A 562 -15.88 22.29 -13.18
N LYS A 563 -16.75 22.99 -13.92
CA LYS A 563 -16.49 24.34 -14.41
C LYS A 563 -16.21 25.32 -13.27
N ILE A 564 -17.10 25.38 -12.28
CA ILE A 564 -16.97 26.24 -11.10
C ILE A 564 -15.64 25.95 -10.40
N ARG A 565 -15.30 24.67 -10.22
CA ARG A 565 -14.08 24.29 -9.51
C ARG A 565 -12.82 24.74 -10.21
N MET A 566 -12.77 24.61 -11.53
CA MET A 566 -11.62 25.07 -12.33
C MET A 566 -11.51 26.60 -12.32
N GLU A 567 -12.65 27.31 -12.40
CA GLU A 567 -12.70 28.77 -12.32
C GLU A 567 -12.15 29.28 -10.99
N GLU A 568 -12.59 28.70 -9.88
CA GLU A 568 -12.17 29.08 -8.54
C GLU A 568 -10.66 28.93 -8.31
N LEU A 569 -10.05 27.86 -8.83
CA LEU A 569 -8.60 27.62 -8.72
C LEU A 569 -7.80 28.62 -9.56
N ILE A 570 -8.32 29.00 -10.73
CA ILE A 570 -7.71 30.04 -11.56
C ILE A 570 -7.83 31.42 -10.90
N GLU A 571 -8.98 31.73 -10.31
CA GLU A 571 -9.16 32.95 -9.53
C GLU A 571 -8.22 32.99 -8.31
N ASP A 572 -7.89 31.84 -7.70
CA ASP A 572 -6.92 31.76 -6.59
C ASP A 572 -5.51 32.06 -7.05
N ILE A 573 -5.10 31.54 -8.21
CA ILE A 573 -3.76 31.84 -8.74
C ILE A 573 -3.66 33.31 -9.15
N ILE A 574 -4.71 33.90 -9.73
CA ILE A 574 -4.76 35.33 -10.09
C ILE A 574 -4.61 36.20 -8.82
N ARG A 575 -5.39 35.92 -7.77
CA ARG A 575 -5.35 36.67 -6.49
C ARG A 575 -3.96 36.78 -5.90
N ILE A 576 -3.18 35.70 -5.92
CA ILE A 576 -1.83 35.67 -5.34
C ILE A 576 -0.94 36.70 -6.02
N TYR A 577 -1.11 36.90 -7.32
CA TYR A 577 -0.23 37.75 -8.12
C TYR A 577 -0.75 39.17 -8.35
N ASP A 578 -2.02 39.43 -8.05
CA ASP A 578 -2.57 40.79 -8.01
C ASP A 578 -2.15 41.55 -6.74
N ASN A 579 -1.84 40.85 -5.64
CA ASN A 579 -1.36 41.46 -4.39
C ASN A 579 0.17 41.72 -4.35
N ASP A 580 0.88 41.44 -5.45
CA ASP A 580 2.31 41.74 -5.64
C ASP A 580 2.54 43.17 -6.20
N GLU A 581 1.47 43.95 -6.41
CA GLU A 581 1.46 45.40 -6.72
C GLU A 581 1.02 46.21 -5.49
#